data_AF-A0AAU4SGD4-F1
#
_entry.id   AF-A0AAU4SGD4-F1
#
_cell.length_a   1.000
_cell.length_b   1.000
_cell.length_c   1.000
_cell.angle_alpha   90.00
_cell.angle_beta   90.00
_cell.angle_gamma   90.00
#
_symmetry.space_group_name_H-M   'P 1'
#
loop_
_entity.id
_entity.type
_entity.pdbx_description
1 polymer ?
#
loop_
_entity_poly.entity_id
_entity_poly.type
_entity_poly.pdbx_seq_one_letter_code
_entity_poly.pdbx_strand_id
1 'polypeptide(L)'
;MPEAEIRAFEATHGIDLPAEYRSFVAQVGDGPAGPGYGLMPLAVPRTKAREEWAVDDEWEEDRLSGRLAEPFVLTEPLPSPIDAPGDELTRGTLMLAEEGCGIYIRLILNGPRAGEVWRMDPDWGGFVQVSPGFRTWYTEWLQRP
;
A
#
# COMPACT_ATOMS: atom_id res chain seq x y z
N MET A 1 -5.93 -13.91 7.80
CA MET A 1 -6.06 -13.13 9.04
C MET A 1 -7.50 -13.22 9.55
N PRO A 2 -7.73 -13.37 10.86
CA PRO A 2 -9.08 -13.41 11.44
C PRO A 2 -9.89 -12.12 11.17
N GLU A 3 -11.20 -12.27 10.95
CA GLU A 3 -12.13 -11.15 10.71
C GLU A 3 -12.12 -10.11 11.85
N ALA A 4 -11.91 -10.55 13.10
CA ALA A 4 -11.83 -9.64 14.24
C ALA A 4 -10.59 -8.73 14.18
N GLU A 5 -9.46 -9.23 13.67
CA GLU A 5 -8.23 -8.46 13.49
C GLU A 5 -8.37 -7.45 12.35
N ILE A 6 -9.00 -7.87 11.24
CA ILE A 6 -9.33 -6.97 10.12
C ILE A 6 -10.20 -5.81 10.61
N ARG A 7 -11.29 -6.11 11.35
CA ARG A 7 -12.19 -5.09 11.90
C ARG A 7 -11.50 -4.17 12.90
N ALA A 8 -10.62 -4.72 13.74
CA ALA A 8 -9.86 -3.91 14.69
C ALA A 8 -8.93 -2.94 13.96
N PHE A 9 -8.28 -3.37 12.87
CA PHE A 9 -7.47 -2.51 12.03
C PHE A 9 -8.31 -1.41 11.36
N GLU A 10 -9.40 -1.78 10.69
CA GLU A 10 -10.36 -0.86 10.07
C GLU A 10 -10.86 0.20 11.08
N ALA A 11 -11.28 -0.23 12.29
CA ALA A 11 -11.75 0.66 13.33
C ALA A 11 -10.66 1.56 13.93
N THR A 12 -9.44 1.04 14.11
CA THR A 12 -8.31 1.80 14.67
C THR A 12 -7.88 2.93 13.74
N HIS A 13 -7.90 2.67 12.43
CA HIS A 13 -7.46 3.63 11.42
C HIS A 13 -8.61 4.44 10.79
N GLY A 14 -9.86 4.13 11.12
CA GLY A 14 -11.04 4.85 10.62
C GLY A 14 -11.27 4.66 9.12
N ILE A 15 -11.00 3.45 8.61
CA ILE A 15 -11.11 3.11 7.19
C ILE A 15 -11.97 1.86 6.98
N ASP A 16 -12.47 1.72 5.76
CA ASP A 16 -12.93 0.44 5.24
C ASP A 16 -11.91 -0.04 4.20
N LEU A 17 -11.41 -1.27 4.33
CA LEU A 17 -10.48 -1.79 3.33
C LEU A 17 -11.19 -2.04 2.00
N PRO A 18 -10.55 -1.75 0.85
CA PRO A 18 -11.08 -2.13 -0.45
C PRO A 18 -11.42 -3.64 -0.50
N ALA A 19 -12.63 -3.97 -0.99
CA ALA A 19 -13.22 -5.29 -0.85
C ALA A 19 -12.34 -6.44 -1.36
N GLU A 20 -11.59 -6.22 -2.45
CA GLU A 20 -10.65 -7.20 -3.01
C GLU A 20 -9.50 -7.49 -2.05
N TYR A 21 -8.85 -6.45 -1.51
CA TYR A 21 -7.74 -6.59 -0.59
C TYR A 21 -8.20 -7.16 0.76
N ARG A 22 -9.35 -6.71 1.27
CA ARG A 22 -9.98 -7.26 2.47
C ARG A 22 -10.23 -8.76 2.37
N SER A 23 -10.76 -9.21 1.22
CA SER A 23 -11.02 -10.62 0.96
C SER A 23 -9.71 -11.42 0.89
N PHE A 24 -8.67 -10.85 0.28
CA PHE A 24 -7.34 -11.45 0.20
C PHE A 24 -6.73 -11.68 1.59
N VAL A 25 -6.67 -10.66 2.45
CA VAL A 25 -6.07 -10.80 3.79
C VAL A 25 -6.87 -11.78 4.67
N ALA A 26 -8.18 -11.89 4.45
CA ALA A 26 -9.04 -12.84 5.16
C ALA A 26 -8.79 -14.29 4.72
N GLN A 27 -8.69 -14.55 3.41
CA GLN A 27 -8.77 -15.91 2.84
C GLN A 27 -7.43 -16.47 2.35
N VAL A 28 -6.50 -15.62 1.92
CA VAL A 28 -5.22 -16.04 1.35
C VAL A 28 -4.10 -15.87 2.36
N GLY A 29 -3.89 -14.66 2.87
CA GLY A 29 -2.83 -14.38 3.84
C GLY A 29 -2.44 -12.90 3.90
N ASP A 30 -1.56 -12.58 4.84
CA ASP A 30 -1.07 -11.22 5.12
C ASP A 30 0.43 -11.10 4.78
N GLY A 31 0.81 -11.63 3.61
CA GLY A 31 2.22 -11.71 3.19
C GLY A 31 3.04 -12.83 3.84
N PRO A 32 4.36 -12.88 3.57
CA PRO A 32 5.12 -11.95 2.72
C PRO A 32 5.09 -12.29 1.23
N ALA A 33 4.50 -13.42 0.79
CA ALA A 33 4.52 -13.79 -0.63
C ALA A 33 3.76 -12.78 -1.51
N GLY A 34 4.45 -12.18 -2.48
CA GLY A 34 3.84 -11.24 -3.43
C GLY A 34 4.85 -10.51 -4.33
N PRO A 35 4.38 -9.54 -5.11
CA PRO A 35 5.21 -8.72 -6.01
C PRO A 35 6.28 -7.90 -5.26
N GLY A 36 7.30 -7.44 -6.00
CA GLY A 36 8.42 -6.69 -5.42
C GLY A 36 9.26 -7.57 -4.49
N TYR A 37 9.57 -7.05 -3.30
CA TYR A 37 10.20 -7.83 -2.21
C TYR A 37 9.20 -8.51 -1.29
N GLY A 38 7.93 -8.57 -1.69
CA GLY A 38 6.87 -9.24 -0.96
C GLY A 38 5.85 -8.26 -0.37
N LEU A 39 4.71 -8.81 0.04
CA LEU A 39 3.67 -8.04 0.71
C LEU A 39 4.08 -7.66 2.12
N MET A 40 3.87 -6.39 2.45
CA MET A 40 3.98 -5.87 3.80
C MET A 40 2.80 -6.34 4.64
N PRO A 41 3.04 -6.72 5.91
CA PRO A 41 1.96 -7.14 6.80
C PRO A 41 0.99 -5.97 7.04
N LEU A 42 -0.30 -6.26 7.20
CA LEU A 42 -1.30 -5.21 7.38
C LEU A 42 -1.13 -4.49 8.71
N ALA A 43 -1.11 -5.26 9.80
CA ALA A 43 -1.33 -4.77 11.16
C ALA A 43 -0.12 -4.92 12.10
N VAL A 44 0.65 -6.00 11.97
CA VAL A 44 1.80 -6.28 12.85
C VAL A 44 3.08 -6.00 12.09
N PRO A 45 3.99 -5.14 12.60
CA PRO A 45 5.24 -4.86 11.91
C PRO A 45 6.07 -6.13 11.75
N ARG A 46 6.76 -6.26 10.61
CA ARG A 46 7.76 -7.31 10.43
C ARG A 46 8.91 -7.12 11.42
N THR A 47 9.64 -8.20 11.72
CA THR A 47 10.86 -8.09 12.54
C THR A 47 11.86 -7.17 11.84
N LYS A 48 12.21 -6.03 12.46
CA LYS A 48 13.20 -5.11 11.91
C LYS A 48 14.52 -5.85 11.70
N ALA A 49 15.14 -5.63 10.54
CA ALA A 49 16.52 -6.05 10.32
C ALA A 49 17.45 -5.29 11.29
N ARG A 50 18.70 -5.72 11.40
CA ARG A 50 19.71 -5.02 12.23
C ARG A 50 19.97 -3.59 11.76
N GLU A 51 19.60 -3.29 10.53
CA GLU A 51 19.66 -1.98 9.89
C GLU A 51 18.24 -1.43 9.73
N GLU A 52 18.06 -0.15 10.03
CA GLU A 52 16.80 0.59 9.86
C GLU A 52 16.60 0.86 8.37
N TRP A 53 15.61 0.19 7.76
CA TRP A 53 15.33 0.32 6.34
C TRP A 53 14.18 1.30 6.14
N ALA A 54 14.27 2.16 5.12
CA ALA A 54 13.25 3.18 4.84
C ALA A 54 11.82 2.60 4.68
N VAL A 55 11.69 1.33 4.27
CA VAL A 55 10.41 0.63 4.19
C VAL A 55 9.73 0.44 5.56
N ASP A 56 10.49 0.30 6.65
CA ASP A 56 9.92 0.17 7.99
C ASP A 56 9.35 1.50 8.46
N ASP A 57 10.03 2.61 8.16
CA ASP A 57 9.56 3.96 8.48
C ASP A 57 8.30 4.31 7.65
N GLU A 58 8.28 4.00 6.36
CA GLU A 58 7.10 4.18 5.50
C GLU A 58 5.90 3.34 5.97
N TRP A 59 6.16 2.11 6.43
CA TRP A 59 5.12 1.26 6.99
C TRP A 59 4.53 1.88 8.26
N GLU A 60 5.39 2.34 9.18
CA GLU A 60 4.97 3.00 10.42
C GLU A 60 4.23 4.31 10.15
N GLU A 61 4.69 5.08 9.17
CA GLU A 61 4.10 6.37 8.81
C GLU A 61 2.66 6.21 8.32
N ASP A 62 2.39 5.25 7.43
CA ASP A 62 1.03 4.95 6.98
C ASP A 62 0.07 4.72 8.16
N ARG A 63 0.53 4.07 9.23
CA ARG A 63 -0.29 3.69 10.39
C ARG A 63 -0.40 4.79 11.45
N LEU A 64 0.16 5.98 11.23
CA LEU A 64 -0.12 7.12 12.11
C LEU A 64 -1.62 7.47 12.09
N SER A 65 -2.11 7.95 13.22
CA SER A 65 -3.54 8.22 13.43
C SER A 65 -4.09 9.19 12.36
N GLY A 66 -5.19 8.81 11.72
CA GLY A 66 -5.90 9.61 10.74
C GLY A 66 -5.35 9.55 9.31
N ARG A 67 -4.08 9.16 9.10
CA ARG A 67 -3.45 9.23 7.77
C ARG A 67 -4.09 8.31 6.73
N LEU A 68 -4.42 7.07 7.11
CA LEU A 68 -5.11 6.15 6.19
C LEU A 68 -6.52 6.62 5.83
N ALA A 69 -7.21 7.34 6.72
CA ALA A 69 -8.59 7.80 6.52
C ALA A 69 -8.71 9.07 5.66
N GLU A 70 -7.60 9.74 5.39
CA GLU A 70 -7.60 10.92 4.53
C GLU A 70 -7.92 10.55 3.07
N PRO A 71 -8.51 11.46 2.29
CA PRO A 71 -8.74 11.23 0.88
C PRO A 71 -7.43 11.23 0.11
N PHE A 72 -7.30 10.30 -0.85
CA PHE A 72 -6.17 10.34 -1.79
C PHE A 72 -6.25 11.59 -2.67
N VAL A 73 -5.13 12.32 -2.77
CA VAL A 73 -5.10 13.67 -3.35
C VAL A 73 -5.00 13.69 -4.87
N LEU A 74 -4.43 12.66 -5.50
CA LEU A 74 -4.21 12.66 -6.94
C LEU A 74 -5.47 12.21 -7.70
N THR A 75 -5.94 13.07 -8.59
CA THR A 75 -7.01 12.75 -9.52
C THR A 75 -6.50 12.21 -10.85
N GLU A 76 -5.23 12.40 -11.18
CA GLU A 76 -4.56 11.89 -12.40
C GLU A 76 -3.15 11.38 -12.07
N PRO A 77 -2.59 10.44 -12.86
CA PRO A 77 -1.21 10.00 -12.70
C PRO A 77 -0.20 11.16 -12.85
N LEU A 78 0.89 11.10 -12.08
CA LEU A 78 2.04 11.98 -12.22
C LEU A 78 3.22 11.18 -12.78
N PRO A 79 3.44 11.13 -14.11
CA PRO A 79 4.46 10.27 -14.74
C PRO A 79 5.84 10.93 -14.80
N SER A 80 6.22 11.67 -13.77
CA SER A 80 7.45 12.46 -13.72
C SER A 80 7.98 12.53 -12.29
N PRO A 81 9.27 12.84 -12.10
CA PRO A 81 9.85 12.98 -10.76
C PRO A 81 9.02 13.92 -9.88
N ILE A 82 8.91 13.55 -8.61
CA ILE A 82 8.08 14.23 -7.62
C ILE A 82 8.96 15.20 -6.84
N ASP A 83 8.72 16.50 -7.05
CA ASP A 83 9.37 17.57 -6.27
C ASP A 83 8.63 17.88 -4.94
N ALA A 84 7.58 17.12 -4.62
CA ALA A 84 6.81 17.24 -3.37
C ALA A 84 7.31 16.27 -2.29
N PRO A 85 7.16 16.59 -1.00
CA PRO A 85 7.36 15.62 0.08
C PRO A 85 6.49 14.38 -0.13
N GLY A 86 7.11 13.19 0.00
CA GLY A 86 6.40 11.93 -0.22
C GLY A 86 5.20 11.75 0.71
N ASP A 87 5.29 12.23 1.94
CA ASP A 87 4.23 12.16 2.95
C ASP A 87 2.95 12.91 2.57
N GLU A 88 3.03 13.97 1.77
CA GLU A 88 1.86 14.72 1.32
C GLU A 88 1.04 13.92 0.30
N LEU A 89 1.71 13.14 -0.55
CA LEU A 89 1.07 12.39 -1.62
C LEU A 89 0.56 11.01 -1.19
N THR A 90 1.06 10.48 -0.08
CA THR A 90 0.77 9.11 0.38
C THR A 90 -0.43 9.00 1.31
N ARG A 91 -1.01 10.13 1.74
CA ARG A 91 -2.25 10.18 2.54
C ARG A 91 -3.40 9.45 1.83
N GLY A 92 -4.18 8.69 2.59
CA GLY A 92 -5.26 7.89 2.04
C GLY A 92 -4.82 6.66 1.23
N THR A 93 -3.56 6.25 1.35
CA THR A 93 -3.03 5.06 0.68
C THR A 93 -2.34 4.13 1.66
N LEU A 94 -2.28 2.85 1.31
CA LEU A 94 -1.66 1.79 2.09
C LEU A 94 -0.51 1.18 1.29
N MET A 95 0.72 1.23 1.81
CA MET A 95 1.85 0.52 1.23
C MET A 95 1.61 -1.00 1.30
N LEU A 96 1.57 -1.61 0.12
CA LEU A 96 1.44 -3.05 -0.08
C LEU A 96 2.81 -3.74 -0.16
N ALA A 97 3.78 -3.13 -0.83
CA ALA A 97 5.08 -3.72 -1.11
C ALA A 97 6.12 -2.65 -1.44
N GLU A 98 7.40 -3.01 -1.36
CA GLU A 98 8.50 -2.23 -1.90
C GLU A 98 9.19 -2.94 -3.07
N GLU A 99 9.82 -2.16 -3.96
CA GLU A 99 10.66 -2.64 -5.05
C GLU A 99 12.15 -2.22 -4.86
N GLY A 100 12.50 -1.68 -3.69
CA GLY A 100 13.81 -1.10 -3.40
C GLY A 100 13.95 0.34 -3.90
N CYS A 101 15.08 0.98 -3.58
CA CYS A 101 15.39 2.35 -4.02
C CYS A 101 14.30 3.41 -3.71
N GLY A 102 13.55 3.25 -2.61
CA GLY A 102 12.45 4.17 -2.27
C GLY A 102 11.21 4.04 -3.16
N ILE A 103 11.05 2.89 -3.84
CA ILE A 103 9.93 2.62 -4.72
C ILE A 103 8.91 1.76 -4.00
N TYR A 104 7.67 2.24 -3.97
CA TYR A 104 6.58 1.63 -3.21
C TYR A 104 5.38 1.34 -4.09
N ILE A 105 4.75 0.19 -3.84
CA ILE A 105 3.44 -0.15 -4.40
C ILE A 105 2.41 0.16 -3.32
N ARG A 106 1.44 1.01 -3.67
CA ARG A 106 0.44 1.54 -2.76
C ARG A 106 -0.98 1.23 -3.25
N LEU A 107 -1.84 0.81 -2.33
CA LEU A 107 -3.27 0.65 -2.53
C LEU A 107 -3.99 1.94 -2.15
N ILE A 108 -4.85 2.45 -3.03
CA ILE A 108 -5.66 3.62 -2.71
C ILE A 108 -6.84 3.19 -1.83
N LEU A 109 -7.02 3.84 -0.68
CA LEU A 109 -8.07 3.48 0.29
C LEU A 109 -9.32 4.34 0.13
N ASN A 110 -9.14 5.66 -0.05
CA ASN A 110 -10.23 6.63 0.01
C ASN A 110 -10.25 7.55 -1.21
N GLY A 111 -11.47 7.91 -1.64
CA GLY A 111 -11.71 8.81 -2.77
C GLY A 111 -12.08 8.10 -4.07
N PRO A 112 -12.15 8.83 -5.21
CA PRO A 112 -12.66 8.31 -6.48
C PRO A 112 -11.87 7.14 -7.08
N ARG A 113 -10.65 6.93 -6.57
CA ARG A 113 -9.68 5.92 -7.04
C ARG A 113 -9.50 4.76 -6.05
N ALA A 114 -10.34 4.69 -5.01
CA ALA A 114 -10.27 3.65 -4.00
C ALA A 114 -10.30 2.25 -4.64
N GLY A 115 -9.38 1.39 -4.21
CA GLY A 115 -9.17 0.03 -4.74
C GLY A 115 -8.13 -0.08 -5.85
N GLU A 116 -7.73 1.03 -6.49
CA GLU A 116 -6.66 1.02 -7.50
C GLU A 116 -5.29 0.75 -6.85
N VAL A 117 -4.37 0.14 -7.62
CA VAL A 117 -2.98 -0.08 -7.21
C VAL A 117 -2.07 0.83 -8.00
N TRP A 118 -1.23 1.57 -7.28
CA TRP A 118 -0.35 2.60 -7.81
C TRP A 118 1.10 2.32 -7.43
N ARG A 119 2.03 2.73 -8.27
CA ARG A 119 3.48 2.67 -8.02
C ARG A 119 3.99 4.09 -7.81
N MET A 120 4.72 4.29 -6.73
CA MET A 120 5.39 5.53 -6.38
C MET A 120 6.90 5.34 -6.53
N ASP A 121 7.50 6.17 -7.37
CA ASP A 121 8.91 6.23 -7.70
C ASP A 121 9.28 7.71 -7.78
N PRO A 122 9.62 8.35 -6.64
CA PRO A 122 9.78 9.80 -6.57
C PRO A 122 10.86 10.34 -7.49
N ASP A 123 11.91 9.56 -7.75
CA ASP A 123 13.08 10.00 -8.50
C ASP A 123 12.88 9.96 -10.01
N TRP A 124 12.06 9.04 -10.53
CA TRP A 124 11.97 8.78 -11.97
C TRP A 124 10.54 8.59 -12.48
N GLY A 125 9.81 7.64 -11.89
CA GLY A 125 8.53 7.16 -12.42
C GLY A 125 7.31 7.97 -11.97
N GLY A 126 7.50 8.82 -10.96
CA GLY A 126 6.45 9.58 -10.30
C GLY A 126 5.44 8.70 -9.57
N PHE A 127 4.18 9.11 -9.52
CA PHE A 127 3.10 8.36 -8.86
C PHE A 127 2.01 8.01 -9.88
N VAL A 128 2.01 6.75 -10.31
CA VAL A 128 1.19 6.30 -11.45
C VAL A 128 0.40 5.04 -11.13
N GLN A 129 -0.79 4.92 -11.72
CA GLN A 129 -1.59 3.71 -11.64
C GLN A 129 -0.90 2.55 -12.38
N VAL A 130 -0.79 1.40 -11.73
CA VAL A 130 -0.24 0.17 -12.33
C VAL A 130 -1.29 -0.94 -12.46
N SER A 131 -2.40 -0.84 -11.74
CA SER A 131 -3.51 -1.77 -11.88
C SER A 131 -4.84 -1.14 -11.46
N PRO A 132 -5.98 -1.52 -12.10
CA PRO A 132 -7.30 -1.06 -11.68
C PRO A 132 -7.76 -1.67 -10.35
N GLY A 133 -7.10 -2.73 -9.84
CA GLY A 133 -7.52 -3.43 -8.63
C GLY A 133 -6.44 -4.34 -8.05
N PHE A 134 -6.50 -4.57 -6.73
CA PHE A 134 -5.56 -5.44 -6.03
C PHE A 134 -5.54 -6.86 -6.60
N ARG A 135 -6.72 -7.43 -6.89
CA ARG A 135 -6.81 -8.81 -7.39
C ARG A 135 -6.08 -8.96 -8.72
N THR A 136 -6.33 -8.05 -9.65
CA THR A 136 -5.68 -8.05 -10.97
C THR A 136 -4.16 -8.00 -10.81
N TRP A 137 -3.66 -7.01 -10.07
CA TRP A 137 -2.23 -6.84 -9.79
C TRP A 137 -1.57 -8.10 -9.20
N TYR A 138 -2.18 -8.71 -8.17
CA TYR A 138 -1.60 -9.88 -7.51
C TYR A 138 -1.63 -11.12 -8.41
N THR A 139 -2.72 -11.32 -9.17
CA THR A 139 -2.84 -12.49 -10.08
C THR A 139 -1.92 -12.41 -11.28
N GLU A 140 -1.64 -11.20 -11.80
CA GLU A 140 -0.66 -11.01 -12.87
C GLU A 140 0.73 -11.44 -12.43
N TRP A 141 1.12 -11.14 -11.18
CA TRP A 141 2.39 -11.61 -10.62
C TRP A 141 2.47 -13.15 -10.52
N LEU A 142 1.39 -13.82 -10.08
CA LEU A 142 1.34 -15.29 -10.03
C LEU A 142 1.48 -15.97 -11.40
N GLN A 143 1.12 -15.24 -12.47
CA GLN A 143 1.19 -15.74 -13.85
C GLN A 143 2.54 -15.46 -14.52
N ARG A 144 3.43 -14.69 -13.88
CA ARG A 144 4.77 -14.44 -14.41
C ARG A 144 5.63 -15.71 -14.23
N PRO A 145 6.27 -16.20 -15.31
CA PRO A 145 7.07 -17.41 -15.29
C PRO A 145 8.38 -17.25 -14.51
#